data_AF-A0A917VI75-F1
#
_entry.id   AF-A0A917VI75-F1
#
_cell.length_a   1.000
_cell.length_b   1.000
_cell.length_c   1.000
_cell.angle_alpha   90.00
_cell.angle_beta   90.00
_cell.angle_gamma   90.00
#
_symmetry.space_group_name_H-M   'P 1'
#
loop_
_entity.id
_entity.type
_entity.pdbx_description
1 polymer ?
#
loop_
_entity_poly.entity_id
_entity_poly.type
_entity_poly.pdbx_seq_one_letter_code
_entity_poly.pdbx_strand_id
1 'polypeptide(L)'
;MSKGAAPRNRPWTRALAAGALAAAALTVAPAADGTPARTETAVKSTSPVTDVTETEVSVRIPLPASVGSHPARCDWLSYLRYRSSDGPSKSADADRILIAQPGILEGAGAFDSVARNTVKAAAEKGEHIEFWALDRRSNCLEDNAGIATGSSTKAVDYYYGGKPVDGRTFDGFLTSGQAGWLADVGLEQTVRDQYDLLSAELPDQKLRKEKVLCGGHSLGGVLTGAFATWDFDGNPATKADAGFNQCSGYFALDTTISTSLDDLNGTSSGGNGPGGSLLPGLIPDTSIGYAAVQAGLRTGVLPRFLALPAVLNPETMNLLALSGLAARNAPDAESALLDDVPSNANIETTGRMLFSKNSEVFLKGSPTIRDFRLTNEAVLGAFMDDHSAPLAFIQTSVGFFDSAGSGSGGGGRIVDKNFPASNDADAQPALFGTELKAIPDEPGGPLYTWRNYDRVGAADDPVYRSANGTPFTTAAKEVTDIGELARSLAEQPLDFTEDHFPTRLVTDIQLIDDPQLAGKLVHKEGLTANPRITFIAGDGILADHIPQDENPVVLPGYQHLDVLTAAPVQNGGSRERIAADLAEFAR
;
A
#
# COMPACT_ATOMS: atom_id res chain seq x y z
N MET A 1 21.64 80.04 -22.46
CA MET A 1 21.12 80.31 -21.11
C MET A 1 19.83 79.50 -20.92
N SER A 2 19.83 78.59 -19.93
CA SER A 2 18.77 78.34 -18.92
C SER A 2 17.30 78.34 -19.36
N LYS A 3 16.41 77.40 -19.00
CA LYS A 3 16.32 76.25 -18.07
C LYS A 3 14.99 75.55 -18.45
N GLY A 4 14.87 74.21 -18.50
CA GLY A 4 14.60 73.32 -17.34
C GLY A 4 13.12 73.42 -16.91
N ALA A 5 12.18 72.54 -17.27
CA ALA A 5 12.01 71.09 -17.03
C ALA A 5 10.87 70.81 -16.01
N ALA A 6 9.87 70.03 -16.41
CA ALA A 6 9.11 69.08 -15.57
C ALA A 6 8.34 68.09 -16.47
N PRO A 7 8.43 66.76 -16.28
CA PRO A 7 7.88 65.77 -17.22
C PRO A 7 6.51 65.21 -16.81
N ARG A 8 5.75 64.79 -17.82
CA ARG A 8 4.42 64.16 -17.71
C ARG A 8 4.52 62.64 -17.54
N ASN A 9 3.69 62.11 -16.64
CA ASN A 9 3.41 60.70 -16.38
C ASN A 9 3.04 59.90 -17.64
N ARG A 10 3.56 58.66 -17.73
CA ARG A 10 2.98 57.56 -18.50
C ARG A 10 3.01 56.26 -17.68
N PRO A 11 1.96 55.42 -17.76
CA PRO A 11 1.82 54.22 -16.94
C PRO A 11 2.67 53.05 -17.47
N TRP A 12 3.19 52.25 -16.56
CA TRP A 12 3.88 50.99 -16.85
C TRP A 12 2.87 49.87 -17.03
N THR A 13 2.76 49.35 -18.25
CA THR A 13 2.18 48.02 -18.53
C THR A 13 3.19 46.95 -18.13
N ARG A 14 2.90 46.21 -17.06
CA ARG A 14 3.59 44.95 -16.74
C ARG A 14 2.97 43.84 -17.59
N ALA A 15 3.74 43.31 -18.54
CA ALA A 15 3.42 42.07 -19.22
C ALA A 15 3.74 40.89 -18.28
N LEU A 16 2.73 40.12 -17.91
CA LEU A 16 2.87 38.81 -17.27
C LEU A 16 3.15 37.78 -18.37
N ALA A 17 4.37 37.27 -18.42
CA ALA A 17 4.70 36.10 -19.22
C ALA A 17 4.26 34.85 -18.44
N ALA A 18 3.19 34.20 -18.91
CA ALA A 18 2.82 32.87 -18.48
C ALA A 18 3.79 31.86 -19.14
N GLY A 19 4.71 31.30 -18.37
CA GLY A 19 5.55 30.18 -18.79
C GLY A 19 4.76 28.88 -18.67
N ALA A 20 4.39 28.30 -19.81
CA ALA A 20 3.89 26.92 -19.87
C ALA A 20 5.09 25.96 -19.74
N LEU A 21 5.18 25.25 -18.62
CA LEU A 21 6.05 24.08 -18.46
C LEU A 21 5.32 22.89 -19.10
N ALA A 22 5.59 22.64 -20.38
CA ALA A 22 5.22 21.38 -21.01
C ALA A 22 6.18 20.29 -20.54
N ALA A 23 5.68 19.31 -19.80
CA ALA A 23 6.38 18.05 -19.56
C ALA A 23 6.45 17.30 -20.91
N ALA A 24 7.61 17.36 -21.57
CA ALA A 24 7.85 16.55 -22.75
C ALA A 24 8.14 15.12 -22.32
N ALA A 25 7.16 14.23 -22.47
CA ALA A 25 7.40 12.79 -22.45
C ALA A 25 8.29 12.45 -23.67
N LEU A 26 9.57 12.20 -23.41
CA LEU A 26 10.49 11.68 -24.43
C LEU A 26 10.13 10.21 -24.68
N THR A 27 9.54 9.93 -25.83
CA THR A 27 9.42 8.55 -26.34
C THR A 27 10.82 8.04 -26.64
N VAL A 28 11.38 7.20 -25.76
CA VAL A 28 12.69 6.57 -25.97
C VAL A 28 12.53 5.43 -26.97
N ALA A 29 13.23 5.51 -28.11
CA ALA A 29 13.35 4.40 -29.06
C ALA A 29 14.08 3.21 -28.41
N PRO A 30 13.87 1.96 -28.87
CA PRO A 30 14.63 0.81 -28.35
C PRO A 30 16.13 1.08 -28.45
N ALA A 31 16.89 0.86 -27.37
CA ALA A 31 18.34 0.99 -27.42
C ALA A 31 18.91 -0.05 -28.40
N ALA A 32 19.78 0.39 -29.30
CA ALA A 32 20.39 -0.45 -30.33
C ALA A 32 21.36 -1.51 -29.76
N ASP A 33 21.68 -1.44 -28.47
CA ASP A 33 22.71 -2.25 -27.81
C ASP A 33 22.14 -3.44 -27.00
N GLY A 34 20.84 -3.73 -27.11
CA GLY A 34 20.18 -4.82 -26.38
C GLY A 34 19.91 -4.53 -24.90
N THR A 35 20.27 -3.34 -24.40
CA THR A 35 19.85 -2.85 -23.08
C THR A 35 18.34 -2.57 -23.08
N PRO A 36 17.58 -3.05 -22.09
CA PRO A 36 16.17 -2.70 -21.94
C PRO A 36 15.95 -1.17 -21.94
N ALA A 37 14.86 -0.72 -22.56
CA ALA A 37 14.49 0.69 -22.48
C ALA A 37 14.18 1.05 -21.02
N ARG A 38 14.74 2.14 -20.51
CA ARG A 38 14.63 2.56 -19.11
C ARG A 38 14.25 4.03 -19.01
N THR A 39 13.32 4.35 -18.14
CA THR A 39 12.95 5.73 -17.75
C THR A 39 13.07 5.89 -16.25
N GLU A 40 13.45 7.09 -15.81
CA GLU A 40 13.49 7.46 -14.40
C GLU A 40 12.96 8.88 -14.25
N THR A 41 11.86 9.03 -13.52
CA THR A 41 11.13 10.30 -13.39
C THR A 41 11.06 10.68 -11.93
N ALA A 42 11.44 11.92 -11.60
CA ALA A 42 11.32 12.43 -10.23
C ALA A 42 9.86 12.49 -9.79
N VAL A 43 9.58 11.94 -8.60
CA VAL A 43 8.26 12.05 -7.97
C VAL A 43 8.19 13.38 -7.23
N LYS A 44 7.09 14.11 -7.46
CA LYS A 44 6.80 15.31 -6.67
C LYS A 44 6.12 14.86 -5.39
N SER A 45 6.72 15.16 -4.26
CA SER A 45 6.21 14.77 -2.96
C SER A 45 6.14 15.97 -2.03
N THR A 46 5.10 16.04 -1.20
CA THR A 46 5.02 16.97 -0.06
C THR A 46 5.51 16.37 1.26
N SER A 47 6.22 15.25 1.20
CA SER A 47 6.84 14.65 2.38
C SER A 47 7.67 15.66 3.19
N PRO A 48 7.60 15.64 4.54
CA PRO A 48 8.49 16.43 5.37
C PRO A 48 9.94 15.94 5.33
N VAL A 49 10.18 14.72 4.82
CA VAL A 49 11.51 14.13 4.62
C VAL A 49 12.06 14.55 3.26
N THR A 50 12.78 15.68 3.24
CA THR A 50 13.26 16.36 2.02
C THR A 50 14.69 16.00 1.59
N ASP A 51 15.44 15.35 2.47
CA ASP A 51 16.78 14.81 2.25
C ASP A 51 16.78 13.44 1.52
N VAL A 52 15.60 12.96 1.15
CA VAL A 52 15.40 11.75 0.34
C VAL A 52 14.83 12.14 -1.02
N THR A 53 15.52 11.71 -2.08
CA THR A 53 15.04 11.79 -3.46
C THR A 53 14.22 10.54 -3.78
N GLU A 54 13.03 10.74 -4.33
CA GLU A 54 12.12 9.70 -4.80
C GLU A 54 11.97 9.79 -6.33
N THR A 55 12.06 8.66 -7.01
CA THR A 55 11.85 8.55 -8.45
C THR A 55 11.05 7.29 -8.80
N GLU A 56 10.15 7.39 -9.78
CA GLU A 56 9.59 6.23 -10.47
C GLU A 56 10.60 5.77 -11.53
N VAL A 57 11.05 4.53 -11.44
CA VAL A 57 11.90 3.89 -12.45
C VAL A 57 11.06 2.85 -13.19
N SER A 58 11.09 2.87 -14.51
CA SER A 58 10.43 1.87 -15.35
C SER A 58 11.40 1.28 -16.35
N VAL A 59 11.41 -0.06 -16.45
CA VAL A 59 12.27 -0.83 -17.34
C VAL A 59 11.40 -1.69 -18.24
N ARG A 60 11.59 -1.60 -19.55
CA ARG A 60 10.85 -2.39 -20.53
C ARG A 60 11.36 -3.80 -20.58
N ILE A 61 10.70 -4.69 -19.85
CA ILE A 61 10.94 -6.13 -19.81
C ILE A 61 9.62 -6.80 -20.23
N PRO A 62 9.44 -7.10 -21.53
CA PRO A 62 8.17 -7.58 -22.06
C PRO A 62 7.72 -8.90 -21.42
N LEU A 63 6.40 -9.08 -21.33
CA LEU A 63 5.84 -10.37 -20.93
C LEU A 63 6.17 -11.44 -21.97
N PRO A 64 6.36 -12.71 -21.56
CA PRO A 64 6.65 -13.77 -22.52
C PRO A 64 5.45 -14.00 -23.45
N ALA A 65 5.74 -14.39 -24.70
CA ALA A 65 4.71 -14.59 -25.72
C ALA A 65 3.60 -15.59 -25.31
N SER A 66 3.87 -16.48 -24.35
CA SER A 66 2.90 -17.42 -23.77
C SER A 66 1.74 -16.75 -23.03
N VAL A 67 1.90 -15.51 -22.55
CA VAL A 67 0.83 -14.74 -21.88
C VAL A 67 -0.25 -14.28 -22.88
N GLY A 68 0.08 -14.22 -24.17
CA GLY A 68 -0.87 -13.79 -25.21
C GLY A 68 -1.11 -12.28 -25.22
N SER A 69 -2.27 -11.86 -25.70
CA SER A 69 -2.60 -10.43 -25.87
C SER A 69 -2.83 -9.73 -24.54
N HIS A 70 -2.14 -8.61 -24.33
CA HIS A 70 -2.23 -7.77 -23.13
C HIS A 70 -1.94 -6.31 -23.50
N PRO A 71 -2.25 -5.33 -22.62
CA PRO A 71 -1.92 -3.93 -22.88
C PRO A 71 -0.40 -3.71 -22.95
N ALA A 72 0.07 -2.98 -23.96
CA ALA A 72 1.52 -2.74 -24.17
C ALA A 72 2.22 -2.02 -23.00
N ARG A 73 1.48 -1.29 -22.16
CA ARG A 73 2.00 -0.69 -20.92
C ARG A 73 2.43 -1.74 -19.89
N CYS A 74 1.86 -2.94 -19.96
CA CYS A 74 2.21 -4.07 -19.10
C CYS A 74 3.49 -4.80 -19.56
N ASP A 75 4.16 -4.35 -20.63
CA ASP A 75 5.52 -4.81 -20.97
C ASP A 75 6.62 -4.08 -20.18
N TRP A 76 6.23 -3.24 -19.22
CA TRP A 76 7.13 -2.49 -18.36
C TRP A 76 7.05 -3.03 -16.94
N LEU A 77 8.19 -3.01 -16.26
CA LEU A 77 8.31 -3.24 -14.82
C LEU A 77 8.69 -1.91 -14.19
N SER A 78 8.00 -1.53 -13.12
CA SER A 78 8.21 -0.26 -12.44
C SER A 78 8.54 -0.48 -10.96
N TYR A 79 9.21 0.50 -10.36
CA TYR A 79 9.43 0.57 -8.92
C TYR A 79 9.62 2.01 -8.46
N LEU A 80 9.25 2.27 -7.21
CA LEU A 80 9.61 3.52 -6.54
C LEU A 80 11.01 3.37 -5.93
N ARG A 81 11.91 4.27 -6.30
CA ARG A 81 13.29 4.32 -5.83
C ARG A 81 13.45 5.49 -4.87
N TYR A 82 13.85 5.18 -3.64
CA TYR A 82 14.19 6.14 -2.60
C TYR A 82 15.69 6.09 -2.36
N ARG A 83 16.34 7.25 -2.40
CA ARG A 83 17.78 7.38 -2.10
C ARG A 83 18.06 8.68 -1.37
N SER A 84 19.14 8.71 -0.59
CA SER A 84 19.61 9.98 -0.03
C SER A 84 19.92 10.96 -1.15
N SER A 85 19.46 12.20 -1.01
CA SER A 85 19.70 13.27 -1.99
C SER A 85 21.19 13.56 -2.18
N ASP A 86 21.99 13.40 -1.12
CA ASP A 86 23.45 13.54 -1.12
C ASP A 86 24.18 12.23 -1.48
N GLY A 87 23.44 11.12 -1.61
CA GLY A 87 23.96 9.82 -2.00
C GLY A 87 24.27 9.72 -3.50
N PRO A 88 24.90 8.62 -3.94
CA PRO A 88 25.22 8.39 -5.35
C PRO A 88 23.96 8.37 -6.21
N SER A 89 24.12 8.78 -7.48
CA SER A 89 23.02 8.75 -8.46
C SER A 89 22.84 7.38 -9.10
N LYS A 90 23.89 6.56 -9.15
CA LYS A 90 23.84 5.19 -9.67
C LYS A 90 23.63 4.21 -8.53
N SER A 91 22.66 3.32 -8.68
CA SER A 91 22.37 2.31 -7.67
C SER A 91 23.53 1.34 -7.41
N ALA A 92 24.32 1.02 -8.44
CA ALA A 92 25.51 0.19 -8.26
C ALA A 92 26.54 0.79 -7.28
N ASP A 93 26.53 2.11 -7.10
CA ASP A 93 27.44 2.85 -6.21
C ASP A 93 26.87 3.01 -4.79
N ALA A 94 25.58 2.70 -4.55
CA ALA A 94 24.98 2.71 -3.21
C ALA A 94 25.60 1.64 -2.31
N ASP A 95 25.58 1.86 -0.99
CA ASP A 95 26.16 0.92 -0.02
C ASP A 95 25.34 -0.39 0.06
N ARG A 96 24.02 -0.26 0.02
CA ARG A 96 23.04 -1.36 -0.11
C ARG A 96 21.82 -0.93 -0.90
N ILE A 97 21.07 -1.92 -1.35
CA ILE A 97 19.76 -1.74 -1.98
C ILE A 97 18.78 -2.67 -1.29
N LEU A 98 17.75 -2.13 -0.64
CA LEU A 98 16.62 -2.90 -0.13
C LEU A 98 15.57 -2.98 -1.24
N ILE A 99 15.16 -4.18 -1.65
CA ILE A 99 14.10 -4.39 -2.64
C ILE A 99 12.90 -5.06 -1.96
N ALA A 100 11.75 -4.41 -2.02
CA ALA A 100 10.55 -4.78 -1.29
C ALA A 100 9.41 -5.22 -2.22
N GLN A 101 8.83 -6.38 -1.95
CA GLN A 101 7.59 -6.85 -2.54
C GLN A 101 6.38 -6.41 -1.67
N PRO A 102 5.28 -5.92 -2.28
CA PRO A 102 4.08 -5.59 -1.53
C PRO A 102 3.28 -6.80 -1.01
N GLY A 103 2.36 -6.54 -0.09
CA GLY A 103 1.34 -7.45 0.44
C GLY A 103 0.19 -7.75 -0.53
N ILE A 104 -0.86 -8.45 -0.08
CA ILE A 104 -2.06 -8.70 -0.88
C ILE A 104 -2.84 -7.39 -1.09
N LEU A 105 -3.24 -7.10 -2.33
CA LEU A 105 -3.97 -5.86 -2.71
C LEU A 105 -3.21 -4.55 -2.41
N GLU A 106 -1.90 -4.63 -2.22
CA GLU A 106 -1.01 -3.50 -1.92
C GLU A 106 -0.13 -3.19 -3.14
N GLY A 107 0.19 -1.92 -3.34
CA GLY A 107 1.11 -1.44 -4.37
C GLY A 107 2.36 -0.78 -3.79
N ALA A 108 3.26 -0.33 -4.68
CA ALA A 108 4.54 0.24 -4.29
C ALA A 108 4.40 1.50 -3.41
N GLY A 109 3.33 2.28 -3.60
CA GLY A 109 3.10 3.54 -2.89
C GLY A 109 2.94 3.39 -1.37
N ALA A 110 2.58 2.18 -0.90
CA ALA A 110 2.43 1.89 0.53
C ALA A 110 3.76 1.95 1.31
N PHE A 111 4.90 1.72 0.65
CA PHE A 111 6.22 1.72 1.29
C PHE A 111 6.80 3.11 1.56
N ASP A 112 6.11 4.17 1.16
CA ASP A 112 6.61 5.54 1.15
C ASP A 112 7.22 5.99 2.49
N SER A 113 6.51 5.81 3.61
CA SER A 113 6.99 6.24 4.93
C SER A 113 8.19 5.40 5.40
N VAL A 114 8.09 4.06 5.41
CA VAL A 114 9.21 3.20 5.82
C VAL A 114 10.44 3.40 4.94
N ALA A 115 10.29 3.50 3.61
CA ALA A 115 11.40 3.67 2.68
C ALA A 115 12.16 4.98 2.92
N ARG A 116 11.44 6.11 3.06
CA ARG A 116 12.05 7.42 3.35
C ARG A 116 12.75 7.41 4.70
N ASN A 117 12.10 6.86 5.72
CA ASN A 117 12.62 6.84 7.07
C ASN A 117 13.87 5.96 7.17
N THR A 118 13.89 4.79 6.52
CA THR A 118 15.07 3.90 6.47
C THR A 118 16.24 4.57 5.75
N VAL A 119 16.00 5.15 4.57
CA VAL A 119 17.05 5.85 3.78
C VAL A 119 17.62 7.03 4.57
N LYS A 120 16.76 7.83 5.21
CA LYS A 120 17.18 8.94 6.07
C LYS A 120 18.00 8.45 7.26
N ALA A 121 17.54 7.40 7.95
CA ALA A 121 18.23 6.86 9.12
C ALA A 121 19.65 6.36 8.78
N ALA A 122 19.84 5.75 7.60
CA ALA A 122 21.16 5.35 7.10
C ALA A 122 22.03 6.57 6.75
N ALA A 123 21.47 7.58 6.07
CA ALA A 123 22.19 8.79 5.69
C ALA A 123 22.70 9.57 6.90
N GLU A 124 21.93 9.67 7.98
CA GLU A 124 22.35 10.29 9.24
C GLU A 124 23.55 9.56 9.89
N LYS A 125 23.77 8.30 9.55
CA LYS A 125 24.89 7.47 9.99
C LYS A 125 26.06 7.46 9.00
N GLY A 126 25.98 8.22 7.91
CA GLY A 126 27.01 8.34 6.88
C GLY A 126 26.97 7.26 5.80
N GLU A 127 25.85 6.54 5.65
CA GLU A 127 25.65 5.51 4.63
C GLU A 127 24.58 5.89 3.63
N HIS A 128 24.79 5.51 2.38
CA HIS A 128 23.90 5.83 1.27
C HIS A 128 23.31 4.57 0.69
N ILE A 129 22.24 4.10 1.34
CA ILE A 129 21.43 2.98 0.85
C ILE A 129 20.33 3.48 -0.10
N GLU A 130 19.75 2.54 -0.85
CA GLU A 130 18.51 2.74 -1.59
C GLU A 130 17.41 1.80 -1.08
N PHE A 131 16.17 2.24 -1.21
CA PHE A 131 14.98 1.41 -1.02
C PHE A 131 14.18 1.38 -2.31
N TRP A 132 13.85 0.20 -2.82
CA TRP A 132 13.11 -0.04 -4.04
C TRP A 132 11.80 -0.76 -3.70
N ALA A 133 10.68 -0.06 -3.81
CA ALA A 133 9.35 -0.66 -3.65
C ALA A 133 8.85 -1.11 -5.02
N LEU A 134 8.70 -2.42 -5.22
CA LEU A 134 8.32 -2.99 -6.51
C LEU A 134 6.83 -2.78 -6.81
N ASP A 135 6.55 -2.37 -8.04
CA ASP A 135 5.19 -2.32 -8.57
C ASP A 135 4.91 -3.61 -9.33
N ARG A 136 3.89 -4.35 -8.89
CA ARG A 136 3.57 -5.62 -9.53
C ARG A 136 3.02 -5.38 -10.92
N ARG A 137 3.33 -6.32 -11.81
CA ARG A 137 2.97 -6.27 -13.24
C ARG A 137 1.51 -5.89 -13.50
N SER A 138 0.58 -6.28 -12.62
CA SER A 138 -0.85 -6.05 -12.81
C SER A 138 -1.26 -4.58 -12.60
N ASN A 139 -0.50 -3.82 -11.80
CA ASN A 139 -0.73 -2.39 -11.54
C ASN A 139 -0.59 -1.54 -12.81
N CYS A 140 0.04 -2.07 -13.86
CA CYS A 140 -0.02 -1.48 -15.20
C CYS A 140 -1.47 -1.22 -15.65
N LEU A 141 -2.49 -1.91 -15.11
CA LEU A 141 -3.89 -1.76 -15.49
C LEU A 141 -4.54 -0.52 -14.89
N GLU A 142 -3.98 0.05 -13.83
CA GLU A 142 -4.54 1.15 -13.04
C GLU A 142 -4.44 2.48 -13.80
N ASP A 143 -5.43 3.34 -13.59
CA ASP A 143 -5.53 4.65 -14.24
C ASP A 143 -5.53 5.76 -13.19
N ASN A 144 -4.34 6.31 -12.95
CA ASN A 144 -4.12 7.35 -11.96
C ASN A 144 -4.30 8.76 -12.54
N ALA A 145 -4.78 8.91 -13.78
CA ALA A 145 -4.88 10.23 -14.40
C ALA A 145 -5.75 11.20 -13.61
N GLY A 146 -6.86 10.71 -13.03
CA GLY A 146 -7.74 11.51 -12.18
C GLY A 146 -7.03 11.99 -10.90
N ILE A 147 -6.43 11.06 -10.15
CA ILE A 147 -5.66 11.36 -8.93
C ILE A 147 -4.48 12.30 -9.21
N ALA A 148 -3.72 12.05 -10.28
CA ALA A 148 -2.56 12.83 -10.69
C ALA A 148 -2.86 14.31 -11.01
N THR A 149 -4.14 14.69 -11.18
CA THR A 149 -4.53 16.11 -11.28
C THR A 149 -4.29 16.90 -9.99
N GLY A 150 -4.14 16.22 -8.86
CA GLY A 150 -4.02 16.82 -7.53
C GLY A 150 -5.31 17.48 -7.02
N SER A 151 -6.45 17.27 -7.68
CA SER A 151 -7.73 17.89 -7.35
C SER A 151 -8.82 16.84 -7.21
N SER A 152 -9.34 16.66 -6.00
CA SER A 152 -10.38 15.67 -5.70
C SER A 152 -11.61 15.85 -6.60
N THR A 153 -12.07 17.08 -6.82
CA THR A 153 -13.20 17.37 -7.73
C THR A 153 -12.91 16.94 -9.16
N LYS A 154 -11.71 17.23 -9.69
CA LYS A 154 -11.34 16.80 -11.06
C LYS A 154 -11.20 15.29 -11.15
N ALA A 155 -10.68 14.65 -10.11
CA ALA A 155 -10.56 13.21 -10.04
C ALA A 155 -11.94 12.54 -10.04
N VAL A 156 -12.88 12.98 -9.19
CA VAL A 156 -14.27 12.49 -9.20
C VAL A 156 -14.92 12.74 -10.58
N ASP A 157 -14.77 13.94 -11.13
CA ASP A 157 -15.26 14.28 -12.47
C ASP A 157 -14.69 13.37 -13.57
N TYR A 158 -13.44 12.93 -13.45
CA TYR A 158 -12.79 12.01 -14.39
C TYR A 158 -13.34 10.58 -14.25
N TYR A 159 -13.34 10.03 -13.04
CA TYR A 159 -13.73 8.65 -12.78
C TYR A 159 -15.25 8.42 -12.90
N TYR A 160 -16.07 9.42 -12.54
CA TYR A 160 -17.52 9.27 -12.46
C TYR A 160 -18.30 10.25 -13.34
N GLY A 161 -17.74 11.43 -13.61
CA GLY A 161 -18.40 12.50 -14.38
C GLY A 161 -18.15 12.47 -15.90
N GLY A 162 -17.26 11.60 -16.39
CA GLY A 162 -16.89 11.50 -17.80
C GLY A 162 -16.13 12.71 -18.35
N LYS A 163 -15.58 13.57 -17.48
CA LYS A 163 -14.76 14.71 -17.92
C LYS A 163 -13.36 14.24 -18.29
N PRO A 164 -12.75 14.79 -19.35
CA PRO A 164 -11.43 14.35 -19.76
C PRO A 164 -10.32 14.96 -18.88
N VAL A 165 -9.25 14.18 -18.66
CA VAL A 165 -7.95 14.63 -18.16
C VAL A 165 -6.92 14.39 -19.25
N ASP A 166 -6.17 15.43 -19.61
CA ASP A 166 -5.15 15.39 -20.68
C ASP A 166 -5.64 14.76 -22.01
N GLY A 167 -6.90 15.01 -22.35
CA GLY A 167 -7.54 14.54 -23.58
C GLY A 167 -7.98 13.07 -23.55
N ARG A 168 -7.85 12.39 -22.41
CA ARG A 168 -8.35 11.03 -22.17
C ARG A 168 -9.58 11.07 -21.27
N THR A 169 -10.48 10.13 -21.46
CA THR A 169 -11.61 9.86 -20.56
C THR A 169 -11.36 8.54 -19.85
N PHE A 170 -11.88 8.39 -18.63
CA PHE A 170 -11.78 7.13 -17.91
C PHE A 170 -12.53 6.01 -18.66
N ASP A 171 -11.84 4.90 -18.93
CA ASP A 171 -12.40 3.75 -19.66
C ASP A 171 -13.29 2.85 -18.76
N GLY A 172 -13.41 3.21 -17.49
CA GLY A 172 -14.14 2.45 -16.46
C GLY A 172 -13.25 1.45 -15.73
N PHE A 173 -13.71 1.01 -14.57
CA PHE A 173 -13.07 -0.05 -13.80
C PHE A 173 -13.15 -1.38 -14.54
N LEU A 174 -12.03 -2.09 -14.66
CA LEU A 174 -12.01 -3.35 -15.39
C LEU A 174 -12.78 -4.43 -14.62
N THR A 175 -13.48 -5.27 -15.37
CA THR A 175 -14.04 -6.51 -14.86
C THR A 175 -13.07 -7.67 -15.08
N SER A 176 -13.23 -8.75 -14.33
CA SER A 176 -12.40 -9.95 -14.53
C SER A 176 -12.47 -10.52 -15.96
N GLY A 177 -13.55 -10.27 -16.71
CA GLY A 177 -13.67 -10.65 -18.12
C GLY A 177 -12.75 -9.86 -19.06
N GLN A 178 -12.37 -8.64 -18.69
CA GLN A 178 -11.52 -7.75 -19.49
C GLN A 178 -10.02 -7.96 -19.19
N ALA A 179 -9.68 -8.63 -18.08
CA ALA A 179 -8.31 -8.90 -17.65
C ALA A 179 -7.87 -10.35 -17.93
N GLY A 180 -8.20 -10.88 -19.11
CA GLY A 180 -7.99 -12.27 -19.51
C GLY A 180 -6.57 -12.81 -19.27
N TRP A 181 -5.57 -11.99 -19.60
CA TRP A 181 -4.15 -12.31 -19.53
C TRP A 181 -3.61 -12.49 -18.10
N LEU A 182 -4.29 -11.96 -17.07
CA LEU A 182 -3.90 -12.16 -15.66
C LEU A 182 -4.03 -13.63 -15.23
N ALA A 183 -4.78 -14.45 -15.98
CA ALA A 183 -4.76 -15.90 -15.79
C ALA A 183 -3.38 -16.53 -16.05
N ASP A 184 -2.45 -15.80 -16.67
CA ASP A 184 -1.07 -16.21 -16.89
C ASP A 184 -0.02 -15.44 -16.07
N VAL A 185 -0.47 -14.54 -15.18
CA VAL A 185 0.39 -13.80 -14.24
C VAL A 185 0.26 -14.42 -12.85
N GLY A 186 1.12 -15.40 -12.57
CA GLY A 186 1.16 -16.13 -11.31
C GLY A 186 2.48 -15.98 -10.57
N LEU A 187 2.74 -16.87 -9.62
CA LEU A 187 3.94 -16.85 -8.78
C LEU A 187 5.24 -16.79 -9.60
N GLU A 188 5.34 -17.65 -10.62
CA GLU A 188 6.50 -17.68 -11.51
C GLU A 188 6.77 -16.34 -12.20
N GLN A 189 5.72 -15.70 -12.75
CA GLN A 189 5.90 -14.43 -13.44
C GLN A 189 6.32 -13.34 -12.44
N THR A 190 5.71 -13.30 -11.26
CA THR A 190 6.03 -12.31 -10.22
C THR A 190 7.50 -12.40 -9.76
N VAL A 191 8.01 -13.60 -9.47
CA VAL A 191 9.42 -13.76 -9.04
C VAL A 191 10.40 -13.59 -10.22
N ARG A 192 9.99 -13.96 -11.44
CA ARG A 192 10.76 -13.70 -12.67
C ARG A 192 10.91 -12.20 -12.92
N ASP A 193 9.84 -11.44 -12.75
CA ASP A 193 9.84 -9.99 -12.94
C ASP A 193 10.86 -9.31 -12.02
N GLN A 194 10.90 -9.70 -10.74
CA GLN A 194 11.93 -9.23 -9.82
C GLN A 194 13.35 -9.63 -10.27
N TYR A 195 13.56 -10.87 -10.71
CA TYR A 195 14.87 -11.34 -11.18
C TYR A 195 15.35 -10.58 -12.41
N ASP A 196 14.49 -10.42 -13.41
CA ASP A 196 14.81 -9.76 -14.68
C ASP A 196 15.04 -8.25 -14.46
N LEU A 197 14.26 -7.60 -13.58
CA LEU A 197 14.46 -6.21 -13.19
C LEU A 197 15.78 -6.01 -12.45
N LEU A 198 16.08 -6.84 -11.44
CA LEU A 198 17.36 -6.80 -10.75
C LEU A 198 18.54 -7.02 -11.70
N SER A 199 18.39 -7.96 -12.65
CA SER A 199 19.43 -8.26 -13.64
C SER A 199 19.62 -7.12 -14.65
N ALA A 200 18.56 -6.37 -14.97
CA ALA A 200 18.64 -5.22 -15.85
C ALA A 200 19.28 -4.00 -15.16
N GLU A 201 18.87 -3.68 -13.93
CA GLU A 201 19.39 -2.52 -13.18
C GLU A 201 20.80 -2.77 -12.63
N LEU A 202 21.11 -4.00 -12.23
CA LEU A 202 22.40 -4.39 -11.64
C LEU A 202 22.97 -5.63 -12.35
N PRO A 203 23.51 -5.53 -13.57
CA PRO A 203 23.89 -6.71 -14.37
C PRO A 203 24.93 -7.64 -13.73
N ASP A 204 25.81 -7.12 -12.88
CA ASP A 204 26.79 -7.94 -12.15
C ASP A 204 26.11 -8.70 -11.00
N GLN A 205 25.97 -10.01 -11.17
CA GLN A 205 25.40 -10.89 -10.16
C GLN A 205 26.16 -10.88 -8.83
N LYS A 206 27.49 -10.72 -8.85
CA LYS A 206 28.28 -10.65 -7.61
C LYS A 206 27.93 -9.40 -6.81
N LEU A 207 27.74 -8.28 -7.51
CA LEU A 207 27.29 -7.04 -6.90
C LEU A 207 25.89 -7.21 -6.28
N ARG A 208 24.97 -7.87 -6.98
CA ARG A 208 23.65 -8.18 -6.41
C ARG A 208 23.77 -9.02 -5.14
N LYS A 209 24.57 -10.09 -5.18
CA LYS A 209 24.84 -10.96 -4.03
C LYS A 209 25.54 -10.26 -2.85
N GLU A 210 26.23 -9.16 -3.11
CA GLU A 210 26.91 -8.38 -2.09
C GLU A 210 25.99 -7.31 -1.47
N LYS A 211 25.18 -6.64 -2.29
CA LYS A 211 24.52 -5.38 -1.91
C LYS A 211 23.00 -5.45 -1.72
N VAL A 212 22.32 -6.41 -2.34
CA VAL A 212 20.85 -6.41 -2.42
C VAL A 212 20.26 -7.17 -1.23
N LEU A 213 19.44 -6.48 -0.43
CA LEU A 213 18.61 -7.09 0.59
C LEU A 213 17.20 -7.25 0.04
N CYS A 214 16.67 -8.47 0.02
CA CYS A 214 15.35 -8.77 -0.55
C CYS A 214 14.32 -8.97 0.55
N GLY A 215 13.14 -8.40 0.42
CA GLY A 215 12.14 -8.49 1.46
C GLY A 215 10.77 -8.03 1.01
N GLY A 216 9.89 -7.81 1.98
CA GLY A 216 8.57 -7.29 1.69
C GLY A 216 7.63 -7.32 2.87
N HIS A 217 6.45 -6.79 2.64
CA HIS A 217 5.36 -6.74 3.59
C HIS A 217 4.36 -7.87 3.35
N SER A 218 3.91 -8.54 4.42
CA SER A 218 2.85 -9.55 4.32
C SER A 218 3.19 -10.63 3.28
N LEU A 219 2.42 -10.77 2.21
CA LEU A 219 2.73 -11.63 1.06
C LEU A 219 4.14 -11.43 0.49
N GLY A 220 4.70 -10.23 0.57
CA GLY A 220 6.06 -9.93 0.12
C GLY A 220 7.15 -10.77 0.80
N GLY A 221 6.96 -11.18 2.05
CA GLY A 221 7.85 -12.14 2.73
C GLY A 221 7.78 -13.54 2.10
N VAL A 222 6.57 -13.99 1.76
CA VAL A 222 6.33 -15.26 1.07
C VAL A 222 6.88 -15.24 -0.35
N LEU A 223 6.73 -14.13 -1.08
CA LEU A 223 7.33 -13.95 -2.40
C LEU A 223 8.85 -13.92 -2.32
N THR A 224 9.41 -13.33 -1.26
CA THR A 224 10.86 -13.34 -1.03
C THR A 224 11.38 -14.75 -0.78
N GLY A 225 10.67 -15.58 0.00
CA GLY A 225 11.05 -16.98 0.19
C GLY A 225 10.89 -17.82 -1.08
N ALA A 226 9.82 -17.61 -1.85
CA ALA A 226 9.66 -18.23 -3.16
C ALA A 226 10.80 -17.84 -4.12
N PHE A 227 11.11 -16.55 -4.20
CA PHE A 227 12.25 -16.02 -4.96
C PHE A 227 13.56 -16.68 -4.51
N ALA A 228 13.86 -16.68 -3.21
CA ALA A 228 15.09 -17.24 -2.65
C ALA A 228 15.31 -18.72 -3.02
N THR A 229 14.23 -19.50 -3.12
CA THR A 229 14.28 -20.93 -3.43
C THR A 229 14.21 -21.24 -4.93
N TRP A 230 14.02 -20.23 -5.77
CA TRP A 230 13.79 -20.37 -7.21
C TRP A 230 15.08 -20.65 -7.99
N ASP A 231 14.96 -21.52 -8.98
CA ASP A 231 15.93 -21.77 -10.06
C ASP A 231 15.44 -21.09 -11.35
N PHE A 232 16.20 -20.10 -11.79
CA PHE A 232 15.79 -19.20 -12.85
C PHE A 232 16.28 -19.65 -14.24
N ASP A 233 17.27 -20.53 -14.33
CA ASP A 233 17.75 -21.12 -15.58
C ASP A 233 17.28 -22.58 -15.81
N GLY A 234 16.66 -23.19 -14.81
CA GLY A 234 16.11 -24.54 -14.87
C GLY A 234 17.16 -25.65 -14.76
N ASN A 235 18.38 -25.30 -14.36
CA ASN A 235 19.47 -26.22 -14.12
C ASN A 235 19.98 -26.07 -12.66
N PRO A 236 19.58 -26.96 -11.74
CA PRO A 236 19.94 -26.86 -10.32
C PRO A 236 21.45 -27.01 -10.03
N ALA A 237 22.26 -27.39 -11.03
CA ALA A 237 23.71 -27.45 -10.91
C ALA A 237 24.39 -26.08 -11.10
N THR A 238 23.73 -25.14 -11.78
CA THR A 238 24.11 -23.73 -11.83
C THR A 238 23.39 -23.01 -10.69
N LYS A 239 24.13 -22.15 -9.98
CA LYS A 239 23.57 -21.40 -8.83
C LYS A 239 23.74 -19.90 -9.00
N ALA A 240 24.30 -19.43 -10.11
CA ALA A 240 24.53 -18.01 -10.32
C ALA A 240 23.21 -17.26 -10.49
N ASP A 241 22.21 -17.90 -11.08
CA ASP A 241 20.86 -17.42 -11.29
C ASP A 241 19.94 -17.67 -10.08
N ALA A 242 20.20 -18.72 -9.28
CA ALA A 242 19.42 -19.06 -8.10
C ALA A 242 19.08 -17.82 -7.24
N GLY A 243 17.82 -17.72 -6.81
CA GLY A 243 17.34 -16.48 -6.19
C GLY A 243 18.06 -16.08 -4.91
N PHE A 244 18.41 -17.05 -4.05
CA PHE A 244 19.21 -16.76 -2.85
C PHE A 244 20.60 -16.22 -3.18
N ASN A 245 21.10 -16.42 -4.41
CA ASN A 245 22.35 -15.83 -4.90
C ASN A 245 22.15 -14.45 -5.56
N GLN A 246 20.94 -13.92 -5.62
CA GLN A 246 20.70 -12.53 -6.04
C GLN A 246 20.64 -11.54 -4.87
N CYS A 247 20.53 -12.03 -3.63
CA CYS A 247 20.40 -11.21 -2.43
C CYS A 247 21.46 -11.59 -1.38
N SER A 248 21.96 -10.61 -0.61
CA SER A 248 22.89 -10.77 0.51
C SER A 248 22.19 -11.00 1.84
N GLY A 249 20.91 -10.68 1.96
CA GLY A 249 20.11 -10.76 3.19
C GLY A 249 18.62 -10.60 2.93
N TYR A 250 17.80 -10.87 3.94
CA TYR A 250 16.35 -10.75 3.87
C TYR A 250 15.75 -9.85 4.95
N PHE A 251 14.64 -9.18 4.63
CA PHE A 251 13.84 -8.47 5.63
C PHE A 251 12.35 -8.79 5.47
N ALA A 252 11.64 -8.93 6.59
CA ALA A 252 10.22 -9.26 6.62
C ALA A 252 9.46 -8.21 7.45
N LEU A 253 8.39 -7.66 6.89
CA LEU A 253 7.52 -6.68 7.52
C LEU A 253 6.15 -7.31 7.74
N ASP A 254 5.80 -7.54 8.99
CA ASP A 254 4.61 -8.29 9.44
C ASP A 254 4.39 -9.61 8.68
N THR A 255 5.44 -10.42 8.62
CA THR A 255 5.50 -11.70 7.91
C THR A 255 6.78 -12.47 8.29
N THR A 256 7.01 -13.63 7.67
CA THR A 256 8.27 -14.37 7.69
C THR A 256 8.80 -14.57 6.27
N ILE A 257 10.05 -15.01 6.14
CA ILE A 257 10.61 -15.45 4.86
C ILE A 257 10.25 -16.92 4.66
N SER A 258 9.16 -17.15 3.91
CA SER A 258 8.53 -18.47 3.78
C SER A 258 8.11 -18.75 2.33
N THR A 259 7.68 -19.97 2.05
CA THR A 259 7.01 -20.31 0.80
C THR A 259 5.54 -20.69 1.01
N SER A 260 5.02 -20.54 2.23
CA SER A 260 3.64 -20.85 2.59
C SER A 260 2.87 -19.57 2.96
N LEU A 261 1.57 -19.56 2.66
CA LEU A 261 0.65 -18.55 3.18
C LEU A 261 0.23 -18.84 4.63
N ASP A 262 0.57 -20.00 5.18
CA ASP A 262 0.23 -20.36 6.56
C ASP A 262 0.85 -19.39 7.57
N ASP A 263 2.03 -18.85 7.26
CA ASP A 263 2.72 -17.86 8.10
C ASP A 263 2.03 -16.48 8.09
N LEU A 264 1.06 -16.30 7.19
CA LEU A 264 0.17 -15.14 7.14
C LEU A 264 -1.18 -15.43 7.77
N ASN A 265 -1.38 -16.58 8.40
CA ASN A 265 -2.63 -16.94 9.07
C ASN A 265 -2.42 -16.91 10.60
N GLY A 266 -3.07 -15.95 11.28
CA GLY A 266 -3.14 -15.94 12.74
C GLY A 266 -3.80 -17.20 13.32
N THR A 267 -3.44 -17.59 14.55
CA THR A 267 -3.94 -18.83 15.18
C THR A 267 -5.43 -18.76 15.57
N SER A 268 -5.97 -17.56 15.69
CA SER A 268 -7.38 -17.24 15.98
C SER A 268 -8.25 -17.08 14.72
N SER A 269 -7.69 -17.24 13.52
CA SER A 269 -8.40 -17.14 12.23
C SER A 269 -9.48 -18.22 12.01
N GLY A 270 -9.73 -19.11 12.98
CA GLY A 270 -10.71 -20.19 12.89
C GLY A 270 -10.38 -21.25 11.82
N GLY A 271 -9.25 -21.10 11.12
CA GLY A 271 -8.79 -21.93 10.03
C GLY A 271 -7.73 -22.94 10.46
N ASN A 272 -7.96 -23.67 11.56
CA ASN A 272 -7.08 -24.78 11.98
C ASN A 272 -7.18 -26.01 11.07
N GLY A 273 -7.44 -25.82 9.78
CA GLY A 273 -7.43 -26.84 8.75
C GLY A 273 -6.60 -26.37 7.55
N PRO A 274 -5.97 -27.30 6.80
CA PRO A 274 -5.33 -26.95 5.53
C PRO A 274 -6.35 -26.22 4.63
N GLY A 275 -6.04 -24.99 4.22
CA GLY A 275 -6.92 -24.16 3.37
C GLY A 275 -7.66 -23.01 4.08
N GLY A 276 -7.36 -22.71 5.35
CA GLY A 276 -7.75 -21.44 5.97
C GLY A 276 -7.06 -20.25 5.28
N SER A 277 -7.79 -19.18 4.99
CA SER A 277 -7.24 -17.99 4.33
C SER A 277 -7.53 -16.75 5.18
N LEU A 278 -6.51 -15.88 5.30
CA LEU A 278 -6.61 -14.53 5.84
C LEU A 278 -7.75 -13.69 5.24
N LEU A 279 -8.14 -14.00 3.99
CA LEU A 279 -9.20 -13.32 3.25
C LEU A 279 -10.26 -14.34 2.78
N PRO A 280 -11.09 -14.87 3.71
CA PRO A 280 -12.10 -15.87 3.38
C PRO A 280 -13.05 -15.40 2.28
N GLY A 281 -13.24 -16.23 1.25
CA GLY A 281 -14.11 -15.93 0.11
C GLY A 281 -13.52 -15.02 -0.96
N LEU A 282 -12.34 -14.43 -0.73
CA LEU A 282 -11.58 -13.70 -1.75
C LEU A 282 -10.74 -14.67 -2.61
N ILE A 283 -10.10 -15.65 -1.98
CA ILE A 283 -9.25 -16.65 -2.65
C ILE A 283 -10.11 -17.86 -3.09
N PRO A 284 -10.05 -18.29 -4.37
CA PRO A 284 -10.75 -19.48 -4.82
C PRO A 284 -10.32 -20.77 -4.10
N ASP A 285 -11.24 -21.73 -4.01
CA ASP A 285 -10.92 -23.07 -3.52
C ASP A 285 -9.95 -23.79 -4.47
N THR A 286 -8.76 -24.11 -3.96
CA THR A 286 -7.68 -24.79 -4.68
C THR A 286 -7.71 -26.31 -4.54
N SER A 287 -8.64 -26.87 -3.75
CA SER A 287 -8.80 -28.32 -3.56
C SER A 287 -9.13 -29.08 -4.87
N ILE A 288 -9.59 -28.36 -5.89
CA ILE A 288 -9.83 -28.89 -7.25
C ILE A 288 -8.54 -29.19 -8.03
N GLY A 289 -7.38 -28.79 -7.52
CA GLY A 289 -6.06 -29.06 -8.07
C GLY A 289 -5.60 -28.07 -9.15
N TYR A 290 -4.29 -28.00 -9.35
CA TYR A 290 -3.60 -27.00 -10.19
C TYR A 290 -4.17 -26.87 -11.60
N ALA A 291 -4.31 -27.98 -12.33
CA ALA A 291 -4.80 -27.95 -13.70
C ALA A 291 -6.25 -27.41 -13.79
N ALA A 292 -7.10 -27.72 -12.83
CA ALA A 292 -8.48 -27.26 -12.80
C ALA A 292 -8.56 -25.78 -12.42
N VAL A 293 -7.78 -25.32 -11.44
CA VAL A 293 -7.68 -23.89 -11.09
C VAL A 293 -7.22 -23.08 -12.28
N GLN A 294 -6.15 -23.48 -12.96
CA GLN A 294 -5.67 -22.79 -14.17
C GLN A 294 -6.71 -22.75 -15.28
N ALA A 295 -7.39 -23.88 -15.53
CA ALA A 295 -8.47 -23.92 -16.51
C ALA A 295 -9.62 -22.97 -16.11
N GLY A 296 -9.97 -22.92 -14.83
CA GLY A 296 -10.96 -22.00 -14.28
C GLY A 296 -10.61 -20.53 -14.52
N LEU A 297 -9.36 -20.14 -14.25
CA LEU A 297 -8.86 -18.79 -14.48
C LEU A 297 -8.84 -18.43 -15.98
N ARG A 298 -8.32 -19.32 -16.83
CA ARG A 298 -8.25 -19.10 -18.29
C ARG A 298 -9.63 -18.97 -18.91
N THR A 299 -10.57 -19.84 -18.53
CA THR A 299 -11.96 -19.81 -19.02
C THR A 299 -12.78 -18.66 -18.40
N GLY A 300 -12.35 -18.13 -17.25
CA GLY A 300 -13.06 -17.09 -16.51
C GLY A 300 -14.18 -17.63 -15.61
N VAL A 301 -14.21 -18.94 -15.38
CA VAL A 301 -15.05 -19.56 -14.35
C VAL A 301 -14.59 -19.13 -12.96
N LEU A 302 -13.27 -18.98 -12.78
CA LEU A 302 -12.68 -18.33 -11.62
C LEU A 302 -12.32 -16.87 -11.95
N PRO A 303 -12.43 -15.94 -11.00
CA PRO A 303 -12.01 -14.56 -11.19
C PRO A 303 -10.49 -14.50 -11.44
N ARG A 304 -10.06 -13.59 -12.29
CA ARG A 304 -8.66 -13.42 -12.71
C ARG A 304 -7.88 -12.44 -11.84
N PHE A 305 -8.60 -11.60 -11.12
CA PHE A 305 -8.07 -10.80 -10.04
C PHE A 305 -8.99 -10.90 -8.82
N LEU A 306 -8.40 -10.72 -7.64
CA LEU A 306 -9.11 -10.78 -6.38
C LEU A 306 -10.07 -9.60 -6.26
N ALA A 307 -11.36 -9.89 -6.04
CA ALA A 307 -12.36 -8.88 -5.75
C ALA A 307 -13.49 -9.49 -4.91
N LEU A 308 -13.89 -8.78 -3.85
CA LEU A 308 -15.13 -9.01 -3.12
C LEU A 308 -16.16 -7.95 -3.53
N PRO A 309 -17.34 -8.37 -4.05
CA PRO A 309 -18.41 -7.44 -4.38
C PRO A 309 -18.69 -6.49 -3.21
N ALA A 310 -18.70 -5.18 -3.49
CA ALA A 310 -19.00 -4.12 -2.54
C ALA A 310 -18.08 -3.95 -1.32
N VAL A 311 -16.93 -4.59 -1.24
CA VAL A 311 -15.98 -4.31 -0.13
C VAL A 311 -14.57 -4.09 -0.65
N LEU A 312 -14.11 -4.95 -1.57
CA LEU A 312 -12.76 -4.87 -2.14
C LEU A 312 -12.86 -5.09 -3.64
N ASN A 313 -12.83 -4.02 -4.41
CA ASN A 313 -12.78 -4.07 -5.86
C ASN A 313 -12.15 -2.76 -6.40
N PRO A 314 -11.82 -2.68 -7.70
CA PRO A 314 -11.14 -1.50 -8.23
C PRO A 314 -11.84 -0.17 -7.93
N GLU A 315 -13.18 -0.12 -7.95
CA GLU A 315 -13.90 1.13 -7.63
C GLU A 315 -13.71 1.54 -6.16
N THR A 316 -13.78 0.59 -5.22
CA THR A 316 -13.64 0.89 -3.79
C THR A 316 -12.20 1.19 -3.38
N MET A 317 -11.21 0.59 -4.05
CA MET A 317 -9.81 0.89 -3.83
C MET A 317 -9.44 2.28 -4.33
N ASN A 318 -9.89 2.65 -5.53
CA ASN A 318 -9.75 4.03 -6.02
C ASN A 318 -10.45 5.07 -5.13
N LEU A 319 -11.52 4.71 -4.41
CA LEU A 319 -12.12 5.58 -3.39
C LEU A 319 -11.19 5.86 -2.21
N LEU A 320 -10.28 4.95 -1.84
CA LEU A 320 -9.27 5.19 -0.81
C LEU A 320 -8.28 6.26 -1.30
N ALA A 321 -7.80 6.17 -2.54
CA ALA A 321 -6.96 7.20 -3.15
C ALA A 321 -7.67 8.57 -3.23
N LEU A 322 -8.95 8.61 -3.61
CA LEU A 322 -9.76 9.84 -3.59
C LEU A 322 -9.92 10.42 -2.18
N SER A 323 -10.09 9.56 -1.17
CA SER A 323 -10.19 9.96 0.24
C SER A 323 -8.86 10.52 0.76
N GLY A 324 -7.74 9.86 0.44
CA GLY A 324 -6.39 10.36 0.69
C GLY A 324 -6.15 11.72 0.02
N LEU A 325 -6.54 11.87 -1.25
CA LEU A 325 -6.38 13.12 -1.98
C LEU A 325 -7.19 14.27 -1.35
N ALA A 326 -8.40 13.99 -0.89
CA ALA A 326 -9.24 14.98 -0.20
C ALA A 326 -8.66 15.37 1.17
N ALA A 327 -8.24 14.38 1.97
CA ALA A 327 -7.63 14.59 3.29
C ALA A 327 -6.33 15.39 3.18
N ARG A 328 -5.46 15.03 2.23
CA ARG A 328 -4.22 15.75 1.97
C ARG A 328 -4.43 17.21 1.58
N ASN A 329 -5.43 17.48 0.74
CA ASN A 329 -5.63 18.82 0.19
C ASN A 329 -6.35 19.78 1.16
N ALA A 330 -7.26 19.26 1.98
CA ALA A 330 -8.07 20.06 2.90
C ALA A 330 -8.51 19.22 4.12
N PRO A 331 -7.57 18.88 5.03
CA PRO A 331 -7.79 17.86 6.07
C PRO A 331 -8.97 18.18 7.00
N ASP A 332 -9.03 19.43 7.46
CA ASP A 332 -10.05 19.93 8.39
C ASP A 332 -11.37 20.37 7.73
N ALA A 333 -11.42 20.40 6.39
CA ALA A 333 -12.64 20.82 5.70
C ALA A 333 -13.71 19.74 5.78
N GLU A 334 -14.97 20.14 5.99
CA GLU A 334 -16.12 19.24 5.86
C GLU A 334 -16.10 18.60 4.47
N SER A 335 -16.20 17.27 4.43
CA SER A 335 -15.97 16.49 3.23
C SER A 335 -17.13 16.62 2.26
N ALA A 336 -16.86 17.16 1.08
CA ALA A 336 -17.77 17.10 -0.07
C ALA A 336 -17.63 15.79 -0.86
N LEU A 337 -16.60 14.98 -0.58
CA LEU A 337 -16.30 13.77 -1.35
C LEU A 337 -17.47 12.79 -1.34
N LEU A 338 -18.14 12.63 -0.20
CA LEU A 338 -19.27 11.70 -0.06
C LEU A 338 -20.50 12.12 -0.88
N ASP A 339 -20.66 13.42 -1.15
CA ASP A 339 -21.72 13.98 -2.00
C ASP A 339 -21.36 13.92 -3.50
N ASP A 340 -20.07 14.08 -3.81
CA ASP A 340 -19.54 14.13 -5.17
C ASP A 340 -19.44 12.73 -5.82
N VAL A 341 -19.16 11.68 -5.03
CA VAL A 341 -19.11 10.30 -5.54
C VAL A 341 -20.53 9.72 -5.72
N PRO A 342 -20.76 8.91 -6.76
CA PRO A 342 -22.11 8.44 -7.07
C PRO A 342 -22.69 7.52 -6.00
N SER A 343 -24.00 7.61 -5.79
CA SER A 343 -24.75 6.65 -4.97
C SER A 343 -25.12 5.44 -5.83
N ASN A 344 -24.20 4.47 -5.90
CA ASN A 344 -24.42 3.20 -6.58
C ASN A 344 -24.36 2.03 -5.58
N ALA A 345 -24.85 0.86 -5.98
CA ALA A 345 -24.95 -0.30 -5.08
C ALA A 345 -23.60 -0.74 -4.48
N ASN A 346 -22.50 -0.59 -5.23
CA ASN A 346 -21.17 -0.94 -4.78
C ASN A 346 -20.74 0.00 -3.64
N ILE A 347 -20.73 1.31 -3.90
CA ILE A 347 -20.33 2.36 -2.95
C ILE A 347 -21.23 2.37 -1.70
N GLU A 348 -22.55 2.24 -1.86
CA GLU A 348 -23.47 2.23 -0.73
C GLU A 348 -23.29 0.99 0.16
N THR A 349 -23.07 -0.18 -0.43
CA THR A 349 -22.83 -1.39 0.34
C THR A 349 -21.45 -1.38 1.01
N THR A 350 -20.42 -0.83 0.35
CA THR A 350 -19.11 -0.59 0.98
C THR A 350 -19.24 0.36 2.17
N GLY A 351 -19.89 1.51 1.97
CA GLY A 351 -20.13 2.47 3.03
C GLY A 351 -20.91 1.86 4.20
N ARG A 352 -21.89 0.99 3.94
CA ARG A 352 -22.60 0.26 5.01
C ARG A 352 -21.71 -0.75 5.72
N MET A 353 -20.87 -1.49 4.99
CA MET A 353 -19.93 -2.43 5.59
C MET A 353 -18.95 -1.70 6.51
N LEU A 354 -18.36 -0.61 6.02
CA LEU A 354 -17.32 0.15 6.72
C LEU A 354 -17.89 1.12 7.76
N PHE A 355 -19.15 1.54 7.69
CA PHE A 355 -19.70 2.62 8.52
C PHE A 355 -21.14 2.34 8.99
N SER A 356 -21.39 1.14 9.52
CA SER A 356 -22.62 0.85 10.27
C SER A 356 -22.32 0.68 11.75
N LYS A 357 -23.14 1.31 12.60
CA LYS A 357 -23.02 1.18 14.06
C LYS A 357 -23.29 -0.25 14.55
N ASN A 358 -24.26 -0.94 13.96
CA ASN A 358 -24.70 -2.27 14.36
C ASN A 358 -25.44 -2.96 13.21
N SER A 359 -25.76 -4.25 13.38
CA SER A 359 -26.46 -5.04 12.36
C SER A 359 -27.84 -4.48 11.98
N GLU A 360 -28.55 -3.82 12.89
CA GLU A 360 -29.84 -3.19 12.58
C GLU A 360 -29.66 -2.03 11.60
N VAL A 361 -28.70 -1.14 11.86
CA VAL A 361 -28.34 -0.04 10.95
C VAL A 361 -27.84 -0.59 9.62
N PHE A 362 -26.98 -1.61 9.65
CA PHE A 362 -26.49 -2.28 8.45
C PHE A 362 -27.63 -2.83 7.60
N LEU A 363 -28.60 -3.54 8.19
CA LEU A 363 -29.75 -4.12 7.46
C LEU A 363 -30.73 -3.05 6.96
N LYS A 364 -31.02 -2.04 7.78
CA LYS A 364 -31.92 -0.93 7.42
C LYS A 364 -31.32 -0.04 6.34
N GLY A 365 -30.00 0.13 6.34
CA GLY A 365 -29.26 1.00 5.41
C GLY A 365 -29.35 2.47 5.74
N SER A 366 -29.67 2.79 7.00
CA SER A 366 -29.73 4.17 7.49
C SER A 366 -29.53 4.18 9.01
N PRO A 367 -28.81 5.15 9.59
CA PRO A 367 -28.06 6.19 8.88
C PRO A 367 -26.88 5.60 8.07
N THR A 368 -26.47 6.33 7.05
CA THR A 368 -25.27 6.08 6.22
C THR A 368 -24.18 7.06 6.60
N ILE A 369 -22.95 6.86 6.11
CA ILE A 369 -21.85 7.82 6.32
C ILE A 369 -22.20 9.24 5.83
N ARG A 370 -23.05 9.37 4.80
CA ARG A 370 -23.52 10.66 4.25
C ARG A 370 -24.46 11.43 5.19
N ASP A 371 -25.03 10.75 6.17
CA ASP A 371 -25.89 11.41 7.17
C ASP A 371 -25.07 12.07 8.30
N PHE A 372 -23.74 11.96 8.27
CA PHE A 372 -22.82 12.55 9.24
C PHE A 372 -21.98 13.64 8.60
N ARG A 373 -21.71 14.70 9.36
CA ARG A 373 -20.82 15.78 8.95
C ARG A 373 -19.40 15.40 9.39
N LEU A 374 -18.55 15.02 8.45
CA LEU A 374 -17.19 14.55 8.69
C LEU A 374 -16.20 15.47 7.98
N THR A 375 -15.03 15.72 8.58
CA THR A 375 -13.90 16.30 7.82
C THR A 375 -13.30 15.29 6.85
N ASN A 376 -12.49 15.74 5.88
CA ASN A 376 -11.83 14.81 4.95
C ASN A 376 -10.92 13.80 5.66
N GLU A 377 -10.17 14.23 6.69
CA GLU A 377 -9.42 13.29 7.54
C GLU A 377 -10.33 12.33 8.30
N ALA A 378 -11.48 12.79 8.80
CA ALA A 378 -12.42 11.91 9.49
C ALA A 378 -13.05 10.87 8.54
N VAL A 379 -13.21 11.18 7.24
CA VAL A 379 -13.62 10.19 6.22
C VAL A 379 -12.51 9.16 5.99
N LEU A 380 -11.26 9.58 5.84
CA LEU A 380 -10.13 8.66 5.65
C LEU A 380 -9.93 7.77 6.89
N GLY A 381 -9.88 8.37 8.08
CA GLY A 381 -9.81 7.65 9.35
C GLY A 381 -10.99 6.69 9.53
N ALA A 382 -12.21 7.08 9.14
CA ALA A 382 -13.36 6.17 9.18
C ALA A 382 -13.13 4.87 8.38
N PHE A 383 -12.40 4.94 7.27
CA PHE A 383 -12.14 3.81 6.38
C PHE A 383 -10.92 2.96 6.74
N MET A 384 -9.90 3.53 7.38
CA MET A 384 -8.62 2.84 7.60
C MET A 384 -8.17 2.76 9.06
N ASP A 385 -8.73 3.57 9.96
CA ASP A 385 -8.33 3.55 11.37
C ASP A 385 -8.66 2.23 12.06
N ASP A 386 -7.78 1.74 12.93
CA ASP A 386 -7.95 0.47 13.64
C ASP A 386 -9.10 0.45 14.66
N HIS A 387 -9.55 1.62 15.11
CA HIS A 387 -10.74 1.77 15.95
C HIS A 387 -12.00 2.14 15.16
N SER A 388 -11.93 2.30 13.83
CA SER A 388 -13.12 2.50 12.98
C SER A 388 -13.29 1.39 11.95
N ALA A 389 -12.29 1.18 11.09
CA ALA A 389 -12.32 0.24 9.98
C ALA A 389 -12.57 -1.18 10.50
N PRO A 390 -13.58 -1.89 10.00
CA PRO A 390 -13.92 -3.21 10.52
C PRO A 390 -13.02 -4.34 10.01
N LEU A 391 -12.07 -4.10 9.09
CA LEU A 391 -11.31 -5.15 8.41
C LEU A 391 -9.83 -5.03 8.75
N ALA A 392 -9.26 -6.01 9.44
CA ALA A 392 -7.93 -5.92 10.04
C ALA A 392 -6.78 -5.71 9.06
N PHE A 393 -6.90 -6.19 7.83
CA PHE A 393 -5.84 -6.06 6.83
C PHE A 393 -5.73 -4.63 6.24
N ILE A 394 -6.72 -3.76 6.45
CA ILE A 394 -6.64 -2.32 6.09
C ILE A 394 -6.49 -1.40 7.31
N GLN A 395 -6.43 -1.98 8.52
CA GLN A 395 -6.33 -1.20 9.75
C GLN A 395 -4.94 -0.55 9.86
N THR A 396 -4.93 0.73 10.23
CA THR A 396 -3.74 1.55 10.46
C THR A 396 -4.03 2.45 11.66
N SER A 397 -3.11 2.58 12.60
CA SER A 397 -3.36 3.35 13.83
C SER A 397 -3.06 4.84 13.61
N VAL A 398 -4.06 5.56 13.08
CA VAL A 398 -3.91 6.94 12.55
C VAL A 398 -4.47 8.01 13.48
N GLY A 399 -4.94 7.64 14.66
CA GLY A 399 -5.51 8.54 15.65
C GLY A 399 -6.91 8.14 16.08
N PHE A 400 -7.82 9.10 16.17
CA PHE A 400 -9.19 8.80 16.59
C PHE A 400 -10.19 9.88 16.17
N PHE A 401 -11.48 9.53 16.12
CA PHE A 401 -12.54 10.53 15.96
C PHE A 401 -12.50 11.58 17.08
N ASP A 402 -12.77 12.84 16.73
CA ASP A 402 -12.99 13.93 17.68
C ASP A 402 -14.15 14.81 17.22
N SER A 403 -14.52 15.79 18.02
CA SER A 403 -15.51 16.79 17.65
C SER A 403 -15.28 18.08 18.43
N ALA A 404 -15.54 19.21 17.78
CA ALA A 404 -15.43 20.51 18.43
C ALA A 404 -16.34 20.57 19.67
N GLY A 405 -15.78 20.92 20.83
CA GLY A 405 -16.52 21.04 22.10
C GLY A 405 -16.44 19.84 23.05
N SER A 406 -15.58 18.86 22.75
CA SER A 406 -15.37 17.62 23.52
C SER A 406 -14.82 17.81 24.95
N GLY A 407 -14.41 19.03 25.33
CA GLY A 407 -13.82 19.34 26.64
C GLY A 407 -14.75 19.80 27.77
N SER A 408 -16.08 19.96 27.58
CA SER A 408 -17.01 20.30 28.69
C SER A 408 -18.51 20.29 28.31
N GLY A 409 -18.95 19.29 27.54
CA GLY A 409 -20.38 18.97 27.38
C GLY A 409 -21.08 19.51 26.12
N GLY A 410 -20.35 19.73 25.03
CA GLY A 410 -20.93 20.15 23.74
C GLY A 410 -20.40 19.44 22.48
N GLY A 411 -19.47 18.48 22.62
CA GLY A 411 -18.98 17.66 21.50
C GLY A 411 -19.99 16.59 21.07
N GLY A 412 -19.88 16.13 19.83
CA GLY A 412 -20.70 15.04 19.29
C GLY A 412 -20.39 13.71 19.96
N ARG A 413 -21.41 12.87 20.14
CA ARG A 413 -21.21 11.55 20.74
C ARG A 413 -20.48 10.62 19.77
N ILE A 414 -19.49 9.93 20.32
CA ILE A 414 -18.80 8.77 19.75
C ILE A 414 -19.11 7.58 20.66
N VAL A 415 -19.52 6.46 20.09
CA VAL A 415 -20.03 5.29 20.82
C VAL A 415 -19.47 4.00 20.22
N ASP A 416 -19.70 2.88 20.89
CA ASP A 416 -19.37 1.55 20.36
C ASP A 416 -20.00 1.27 19.00
N LYS A 417 -19.17 0.75 18.11
CA LYS A 417 -19.54 0.20 16.82
C LYS A 417 -19.52 -1.33 16.90
N ASN A 418 -20.70 -1.93 16.90
CA ASN A 418 -20.92 -3.36 17.07
C ASN A 418 -21.28 -4.05 15.75
N PHE A 419 -20.66 -3.62 14.64
CA PHE A 419 -20.79 -4.27 13.34
C PHE A 419 -19.47 -4.17 12.55
N PRO A 420 -19.06 -5.24 11.84
CA PRO A 420 -19.71 -6.56 11.71
C PRO A 420 -19.53 -7.44 12.95
N ALA A 421 -18.68 -7.03 13.87
CA ALA A 421 -18.39 -7.73 15.11
C ALA A 421 -18.74 -6.84 16.32
N SER A 422 -19.16 -7.45 17.42
CA SER A 422 -19.60 -6.74 18.63
C SER A 422 -18.43 -6.53 19.58
N ASN A 423 -18.22 -5.32 20.09
CA ASN A 423 -17.18 -5.02 21.09
C ASN A 423 -17.32 -5.86 22.37
N ASP A 424 -18.54 -6.32 22.68
CA ASP A 424 -18.82 -7.18 23.84
C ASP A 424 -18.48 -8.67 23.62
N ALA A 425 -17.99 -9.06 22.44
CA ALA A 425 -17.66 -10.45 22.17
C ALA A 425 -16.36 -10.87 22.88
N ASP A 426 -16.36 -12.06 23.50
CA ASP A 426 -15.21 -12.60 24.23
C ASP A 426 -13.97 -12.81 23.33
N ALA A 427 -14.18 -13.01 22.03
CA ALA A 427 -13.14 -13.08 21.02
C ALA A 427 -13.68 -12.57 19.67
N GLN A 428 -12.86 -11.78 18.97
CA GLN A 428 -13.15 -11.34 17.61
C GLN A 428 -12.54 -12.31 16.60
N PRO A 429 -13.21 -12.60 15.46
CA PRO A 429 -12.54 -13.18 14.31
C PRO A 429 -11.35 -12.31 13.90
N ALA A 430 -10.18 -12.91 13.63
CA ALA A 430 -8.96 -12.19 13.25
C ALA A 430 -9.18 -11.18 12.10
N LEU A 431 -10.05 -11.54 11.14
CA LEU A 431 -10.44 -10.67 10.02
C LEU A 431 -10.96 -9.29 10.45
N PHE A 432 -11.54 -9.16 11.65
CA PHE A 432 -12.12 -7.90 12.14
C PHE A 432 -11.21 -7.13 13.10
N GLY A 433 -10.07 -7.74 13.47
CA GLY A 433 -9.09 -7.17 14.37
C GLY A 433 -9.53 -7.24 15.83
N THR A 434 -8.64 -6.82 16.73
CA THR A 434 -8.81 -6.95 18.19
C THR A 434 -9.30 -5.67 18.86
N GLU A 435 -9.14 -4.53 18.19
CA GLU A 435 -9.44 -3.23 18.79
C GLU A 435 -10.94 -2.96 18.92
N LEU A 436 -11.30 -2.24 19.98
CA LEU A 436 -12.66 -1.77 20.21
C LEU A 436 -13.04 -0.78 19.11
N LYS A 437 -14.15 -1.04 18.43
CA LYS A 437 -14.60 -0.19 17.33
C LYS A 437 -15.51 0.93 17.82
N ALA A 438 -15.37 2.10 17.23
CA ALA A 438 -16.09 3.32 17.57
C ALA A 438 -16.72 3.95 16.33
N ILE A 439 -17.77 4.74 16.55
CA ILE A 439 -18.45 5.49 15.49
C ILE A 439 -19.16 6.73 16.05
N PRO A 440 -19.22 7.85 15.29
CA PRO A 440 -20.19 8.92 15.52
C PRO A 440 -21.64 8.42 15.66
N ASP A 441 -22.43 8.99 16.59
CA ASP A 441 -23.83 8.55 16.89
C ASP A 441 -24.91 9.61 16.68
N GLU A 442 -24.59 10.72 16.02
CA GLU A 442 -25.54 11.82 15.79
C GLU A 442 -25.63 12.19 14.31
N PRO A 443 -26.51 11.50 13.54
CA PRO A 443 -26.84 11.90 12.17
C PRO A 443 -27.37 13.34 12.14
N GLY A 444 -26.86 14.17 11.24
CA GLY A 444 -27.15 15.61 11.18
C GLY A 444 -26.63 16.41 12.37
N GLY A 445 -25.75 15.82 13.18
CA GLY A 445 -25.16 16.41 14.39
C GLY A 445 -24.01 17.39 14.10
N PRO A 446 -23.04 17.52 15.03
CA PRO A 446 -21.89 18.40 14.83
C PRO A 446 -20.95 17.89 13.74
N LEU A 447 -19.99 18.73 13.36
CA LEU A 447 -18.87 18.31 12.52
C LEU A 447 -17.93 17.44 13.38
N TYR A 448 -17.79 16.18 12.99
CA TYR A 448 -16.77 15.27 13.53
C TYR A 448 -15.47 15.47 12.77
N THR A 449 -14.39 15.59 13.53
CA THR A 449 -13.03 15.80 13.05
C THR A 449 -12.19 14.56 13.32
N TRP A 450 -10.93 14.59 12.91
CA TRP A 450 -9.96 13.57 13.26
C TRP A 450 -8.92 14.16 14.21
N ARG A 451 -8.53 13.39 15.23
CA ARG A 451 -7.41 13.69 16.11
C ARG A 451 -6.26 12.81 15.67
N ASN A 452 -5.23 13.42 15.08
CA ASN A 452 -4.04 12.72 14.60
C ASN A 452 -3.33 11.92 15.71
N TYR A 453 -2.52 10.93 15.34
CA TYR A 453 -1.83 10.03 16.27
C TYR A 453 -1.07 10.77 17.39
N ASP A 454 -0.38 11.87 17.05
CA ASP A 454 0.44 12.71 17.94
C ASP A 454 -0.35 13.58 18.92
N ARG A 455 -1.68 13.57 18.78
CA ARG A 455 -2.62 14.28 19.65
C ARG A 455 -3.38 13.34 20.59
N VAL A 456 -3.28 12.02 20.40
CA VAL A 456 -3.85 11.04 21.32
C VAL A 456 -2.98 10.97 22.58
N GLY A 457 -3.62 11.00 23.76
CA GLY A 457 -2.98 11.13 25.07
C GLY A 457 -2.44 12.53 25.41
N ALA A 458 -2.64 13.52 24.54
CA ALA A 458 -2.30 14.92 24.84
C ALA A 458 -3.16 15.47 26.01
N ALA A 459 -2.73 16.59 26.60
CA ALA A 459 -3.43 17.18 27.76
C ALA A 459 -4.89 17.61 27.48
N ASP A 460 -5.24 17.79 26.21
CA ASP A 460 -6.57 18.14 25.73
C ASP A 460 -7.33 16.96 25.12
N ASP A 461 -6.80 15.73 25.23
CA ASP A 461 -7.49 14.51 24.77
C ASP A 461 -8.75 14.26 25.63
N PRO A 462 -9.95 14.18 25.03
CA PRO A 462 -11.18 13.84 25.74
C PRO A 462 -11.17 12.44 26.35
N VAL A 463 -10.32 11.54 25.85
CA VAL A 463 -10.24 10.11 26.22
C VAL A 463 -11.61 9.45 26.08
N TYR A 464 -12.10 9.37 24.83
CA TYR A 464 -13.35 8.69 24.52
C TYR A 464 -13.32 7.22 24.98
N ARG A 465 -14.44 6.76 25.54
CA ARG A 465 -14.55 5.45 26.18
C ARG A 465 -15.71 4.66 25.61
N SER A 466 -15.50 3.36 25.49
CA SER A 466 -16.54 2.36 25.23
C SER A 466 -17.54 2.28 26.38
N ALA A 467 -18.65 1.59 26.15
CA ALA A 467 -19.72 1.38 27.13
C ALA A 467 -19.25 0.74 28.44
N ASN A 468 -18.17 -0.04 28.42
CA ASN A 468 -17.59 -0.66 29.62
C ASN A 468 -16.61 0.27 30.38
N GLY A 469 -16.38 1.48 29.88
CA GLY A 469 -15.49 2.49 30.48
C GLY A 469 -14.03 2.41 30.04
N THR A 470 -13.65 1.43 29.20
CA THR A 470 -12.30 1.32 28.64
C THR A 470 -12.10 2.41 27.58
N PRO A 471 -10.98 3.17 27.61
CA PRO A 471 -10.63 4.06 26.50
C PRO A 471 -10.60 3.29 25.18
N PHE A 472 -11.08 3.88 24.09
CA PHE A 472 -10.97 3.20 22.80
C PHE A 472 -9.51 3.00 22.41
N THR A 473 -8.71 4.08 22.44
CA THR A 473 -7.29 4.02 22.12
C THR A 473 -6.41 4.69 23.18
N THR A 474 -5.09 4.62 23.00
CA THR A 474 -4.06 5.30 23.80
C THR A 474 -2.91 5.78 22.91
N ALA A 475 -2.10 6.72 23.41
CA ALA A 475 -0.91 7.20 22.70
C ALA A 475 0.10 6.10 22.32
N ALA A 476 0.07 4.94 22.97
CA ALA A 476 0.97 3.84 22.66
C ALA A 476 0.48 2.98 21.47
N LYS A 477 -0.79 3.13 21.07
CA LYS A 477 -1.39 2.41 19.95
C LYS A 477 -1.41 3.21 18.67
N GLU A 478 -1.44 4.55 18.77
CA GLU A 478 -1.46 5.43 17.60
C GLU A 478 -0.04 5.77 17.15
N VAL A 479 0.34 5.34 15.94
CA VAL A 479 1.74 5.36 15.46
C VAL A 479 1.91 5.93 14.05
N THR A 480 0.83 6.10 13.29
CA THR A 480 0.84 6.58 11.91
C THR A 480 0.26 7.99 11.79
N ASP A 481 0.92 8.88 11.06
CA ASP A 481 0.38 10.21 10.75
C ASP A 481 -0.66 10.11 9.62
N ILE A 482 -1.89 10.56 9.87
CA ILE A 482 -2.97 10.47 8.86
C ILE A 482 -2.68 11.30 7.61
N GLY A 483 -1.92 12.40 7.74
CA GLY A 483 -1.49 13.23 6.62
C GLY A 483 -0.41 12.54 5.78
N GLU A 484 0.52 11.82 6.41
CA GLU A 484 1.49 10.99 5.68
C GLU A 484 0.81 9.79 5.00
N LEU A 485 -0.17 9.15 5.63
CA LEU A 485 -0.99 8.10 5.01
C LEU A 485 -1.77 8.66 3.81
N ALA A 486 -2.43 9.81 3.97
CA ALA A 486 -3.17 10.49 2.91
C ALA A 486 -2.28 10.82 1.70
N ARG A 487 -1.02 11.20 1.95
CA ARG A 487 0.01 11.42 0.93
C ARG A 487 0.40 10.11 0.23
N SER A 488 0.67 9.05 0.99
CA SER A 488 1.04 7.74 0.46
C SER A 488 -0.07 7.16 -0.45
N LEU A 489 -1.34 7.41 -0.13
CA LEU A 489 -2.50 7.04 -0.93
C LEU A 489 -2.71 7.85 -2.22
N ALA A 490 -2.18 9.07 -2.32
CA ALA A 490 -2.65 10.03 -3.34
C ALA A 490 -1.56 10.78 -4.12
N GLU A 491 -0.32 10.82 -3.64
CA GLU A 491 0.79 11.48 -4.35
C GLU A 491 1.64 10.53 -5.18
N GLN A 492 1.58 9.23 -4.86
CA GLN A 492 2.44 8.24 -5.47
C GLN A 492 2.03 7.98 -6.93
N PRO A 493 2.99 7.91 -7.87
CA PRO A 493 2.67 7.58 -9.26
C PRO A 493 2.38 6.09 -9.46
N LEU A 494 2.85 5.26 -8.53
CA LEU A 494 2.55 3.84 -8.41
C LEU A 494 1.71 3.65 -7.15
N ASP A 495 0.60 2.94 -7.27
CA ASP A 495 -0.50 2.98 -6.31
C ASP A 495 -0.15 2.43 -4.93
N PHE A 496 -0.90 2.88 -3.92
CA PHE A 496 -0.89 2.29 -2.58
C PHE A 496 -1.59 0.92 -2.58
N THR A 497 -2.69 0.81 -3.33
CA THR A 497 -3.44 -0.42 -3.51
C THR A 497 -3.05 -1.10 -4.81
N GLU A 498 -3.37 -2.39 -4.94
CA GLU A 498 -3.36 -3.11 -6.21
C GLU A 498 -4.80 -3.55 -6.53
N ASP A 499 -5.44 -2.81 -7.42
CA ASP A 499 -6.85 -2.95 -7.79
C ASP A 499 -7.12 -4.27 -8.52
N HIS A 500 -6.13 -4.73 -9.28
CA HIS A 500 -6.24 -5.87 -10.20
C HIS A 500 -5.34 -7.04 -9.79
N PHE A 501 -5.15 -7.24 -8.48
CA PHE A 501 -4.30 -8.27 -7.90
C PHE A 501 -4.56 -9.66 -8.53
N PRO A 502 -3.58 -10.29 -9.21
CA PRO A 502 -3.81 -11.53 -9.93
C PRO A 502 -4.20 -12.69 -9.00
N THR A 503 -5.38 -13.27 -9.23
CA THR A 503 -5.84 -14.42 -8.45
C THR A 503 -4.88 -15.61 -8.56
N ARG A 504 -4.24 -15.77 -9.73
CA ARG A 504 -3.27 -16.84 -9.96
C ARG A 504 -2.10 -16.79 -8.98
N LEU A 505 -1.68 -15.59 -8.55
CA LEU A 505 -0.53 -15.44 -7.64
C LEU A 505 -0.74 -16.19 -6.33
N VAL A 506 -1.88 -15.95 -5.65
CA VAL A 506 -2.19 -16.61 -4.39
C VAL A 506 -2.55 -18.09 -4.56
N THR A 507 -3.24 -18.47 -5.65
CA THR A 507 -3.57 -19.87 -5.89
C THR A 507 -2.34 -20.71 -6.24
N ASP A 508 -1.36 -20.14 -6.94
CA ASP A 508 -0.08 -20.80 -7.22
C ASP A 508 0.67 -21.07 -5.90
N ILE A 509 0.65 -20.13 -4.94
CA ILE A 509 1.30 -20.34 -3.63
C ILE A 509 0.57 -21.41 -2.81
N GLN A 510 -0.77 -21.45 -2.82
CA GLN A 510 -1.52 -22.54 -2.16
C GLN A 510 -1.25 -23.92 -2.78
N LEU A 511 -0.82 -23.95 -4.03
CA LEU A 511 -0.53 -25.16 -4.80
C LEU A 511 0.96 -25.33 -5.07
N ILE A 512 1.82 -24.73 -4.23
CA ILE A 512 3.26 -24.65 -4.47
C ILE A 512 3.97 -26.02 -4.53
N ASP A 513 3.36 -27.03 -3.91
CA ASP A 513 3.81 -28.42 -3.92
C ASP A 513 3.43 -29.17 -5.22
N ASP A 514 2.60 -28.59 -6.09
CA ASP A 514 2.32 -29.17 -7.41
C ASP A 514 3.63 -29.30 -8.21
N PRO A 515 3.89 -30.43 -8.89
CA PRO A 515 5.15 -30.66 -9.61
C PRO A 515 5.54 -29.56 -10.61
N GLN A 516 4.57 -28.82 -11.16
CA GLN A 516 4.86 -27.72 -12.09
C GLN A 516 5.52 -26.52 -11.41
N LEU A 517 5.23 -26.29 -10.13
CA LEU A 517 5.83 -25.24 -9.32
C LEU A 517 7.00 -25.79 -8.50
N ALA A 518 6.82 -26.90 -7.79
CA ALA A 518 7.84 -27.49 -6.93
C ALA A 518 9.16 -27.77 -7.68
N GLY A 519 9.10 -28.11 -8.98
CA GLY A 519 10.27 -28.30 -9.83
C GLY A 519 11.08 -27.03 -10.11
N LYS A 520 10.57 -25.84 -9.77
CA LYS A 520 11.25 -24.54 -9.90
C LYS A 520 11.80 -24.06 -8.55
N LEU A 521 11.23 -24.52 -7.44
CA LEU A 521 11.67 -24.21 -6.08
C LEU A 521 12.68 -25.25 -5.56
N VAL A 522 13.74 -25.50 -6.31
CA VAL A 522 14.71 -26.59 -6.05
C VAL A 522 15.74 -26.24 -4.97
N HIS A 523 15.96 -24.94 -4.70
CA HIS A 523 16.94 -24.46 -3.73
C HIS A 523 16.31 -24.22 -2.36
N LYS A 524 15.78 -25.26 -1.72
CA LYS A 524 15.12 -25.14 -0.41
C LYS A 524 16.01 -24.54 0.67
N GLU A 525 17.34 -24.69 0.56
CA GLU A 525 18.32 -24.02 1.43
C GLU A 525 18.27 -22.49 1.33
N GLY A 526 17.70 -21.94 0.27
CA GLY A 526 17.64 -20.50 0.01
C GLY A 526 16.95 -19.69 1.11
N LEU A 527 16.01 -20.30 1.84
CA LEU A 527 15.31 -19.69 2.97
C LEU A 527 16.23 -19.32 4.14
N THR A 528 17.33 -20.07 4.32
CA THR A 528 18.28 -19.88 5.43
C THR A 528 19.70 -19.55 4.95
N ALA A 529 19.88 -19.39 3.64
CA ALA A 529 21.18 -19.14 3.02
C ALA A 529 21.78 -17.76 3.36
N ASN A 530 20.96 -16.80 3.79
CA ASN A 530 21.37 -15.43 4.06
C ASN A 530 20.84 -14.93 5.43
N PRO A 531 21.50 -13.94 6.06
CA PRO A 531 20.99 -13.28 7.25
C PRO A 531 19.61 -12.67 7.01
N ARG A 532 18.77 -12.60 8.06
CA ARG A 532 17.45 -12.00 7.99
C ARG A 532 17.10 -11.17 9.22
N ILE A 533 16.23 -10.19 9.03
CA ILE A 533 15.56 -9.45 10.11
C ILE A 533 14.03 -9.52 9.91
N THR A 534 13.30 -9.79 10.98
CA THR A 534 11.85 -9.98 10.94
C THR A 534 11.19 -9.00 11.89
N PHE A 535 10.23 -8.22 11.40
CA PHE A 535 9.41 -7.31 12.18
C PHE A 535 7.98 -7.84 12.22
N ILE A 536 7.36 -7.88 13.39
CA ILE A 536 5.99 -8.36 13.59
C ILE A 536 5.21 -7.28 14.33
N ALA A 537 4.03 -6.95 13.82
CA ALA A 537 3.07 -6.06 14.45
C ALA A 537 2.63 -6.66 15.79
N GLY A 538 2.63 -5.85 16.85
CA GLY A 538 2.25 -6.28 18.18
C GLY A 538 0.74 -6.42 18.39
N ASP A 539 -0.05 -5.78 17.52
CA ASP A 539 -1.50 -5.82 17.44
C ASP A 539 -1.93 -6.16 15.99
N GLY A 540 -3.23 -6.26 15.73
CA GLY A 540 -3.76 -6.56 14.40
C GLY A 540 -3.80 -8.04 14.02
N ILE A 541 -3.82 -8.31 12.71
CA ILE A 541 -4.26 -9.60 12.16
C ILE A 541 -3.28 -10.77 12.41
N LEU A 542 -2.00 -10.48 12.67
CA LEU A 542 -0.94 -11.47 12.91
C LEU A 542 -0.39 -11.45 14.34
N ALA A 543 -0.94 -10.62 15.24
CA ALA A 543 -0.42 -10.42 16.59
C ALA A 543 -0.36 -11.69 17.46
N ASP A 544 -1.22 -12.68 17.16
CA ASP A 544 -1.26 -13.96 17.87
C ASP A 544 -0.31 -15.02 17.27
N HIS A 545 0.39 -14.68 16.19
CA HIS A 545 1.31 -15.54 15.46
C HIS A 545 2.72 -14.93 15.46
N ILE A 546 3.36 -14.92 16.63
CA ILE A 546 4.75 -14.46 16.77
C ILE A 546 5.70 -15.67 16.65
N PRO A 547 6.44 -15.82 15.53
CA PRO A 547 7.32 -16.96 15.29
C PRO A 547 8.59 -16.85 16.16
N GLN A 548 8.59 -17.47 17.34
CA GLN A 548 9.67 -17.31 18.33
C GLN A 548 11.03 -17.79 17.82
N ASP A 549 11.05 -18.80 16.95
CA ASP A 549 12.24 -19.34 16.30
C ASP A 549 12.89 -18.37 15.30
N GLU A 550 12.15 -17.36 14.86
CA GLU A 550 12.61 -16.28 13.99
C GLU A 550 13.27 -15.11 14.77
N ASN A 551 13.15 -15.10 16.10
CA ASN A 551 13.57 -13.98 16.98
C ASN A 551 13.11 -12.59 16.47
N PRO A 552 11.81 -12.40 16.20
CA PRO A 552 11.32 -11.18 15.56
C PRO A 552 11.44 -9.96 16.47
N VAL A 553 11.58 -8.80 15.85
CA VAL A 553 11.35 -7.50 16.46
C VAL A 553 9.84 -7.29 16.54
N VAL A 554 9.27 -7.50 17.72
CA VAL A 554 7.85 -7.22 17.99
C VAL A 554 7.66 -5.72 18.22
N LEU A 555 6.64 -5.15 17.59
CA LEU A 555 6.33 -3.72 17.57
C LEU A 555 4.99 -3.45 18.29
N PRO A 556 5.01 -3.17 19.61
CA PRO A 556 3.78 -2.97 20.38
C PRO A 556 2.95 -1.79 19.84
N GLY A 557 1.63 -1.94 19.74
CA GLY A 557 0.73 -0.91 19.25
C GLY A 557 0.59 -0.85 17.72
N TYR A 558 1.46 -1.53 16.98
CA TYR A 558 1.43 -1.52 15.51
C TYR A 558 0.37 -2.49 15.02
N GLN A 559 -0.41 -2.06 14.05
CA GLN A 559 -1.27 -2.89 13.20
C GLN A 559 -0.50 -3.39 11.98
N HIS A 560 -1.16 -4.21 11.16
CA HIS A 560 -0.59 -4.80 9.95
C HIS A 560 0.06 -3.75 9.04
N LEU A 561 -0.63 -2.66 8.71
CA LEU A 561 -0.11 -1.63 7.81
C LEU A 561 0.88 -0.66 8.47
N ASP A 562 0.88 -0.55 9.81
CA ASP A 562 1.77 0.38 10.52
C ASP A 562 3.25 0.03 10.33
N VAL A 563 3.58 -1.22 10.00
CA VAL A 563 4.95 -1.60 9.66
C VAL A 563 5.49 -0.93 8.40
N LEU A 564 4.60 -0.32 7.61
CA LEU A 564 4.92 0.50 6.44
C LEU A 564 4.69 1.99 6.68
N THR A 565 3.63 2.34 7.41
CA THR A 565 3.09 3.70 7.45
C THR A 565 3.49 4.50 8.69
N ALA A 566 4.08 3.86 9.71
CA ALA A 566 4.41 4.52 10.98
C ALA A 566 5.21 5.82 10.77
N ALA A 567 4.80 6.84 11.53
CA ALA A 567 5.39 8.17 11.47
C ALA A 567 6.85 8.16 11.97
N PRO A 568 7.75 8.97 11.38
CA PRO A 568 9.17 8.98 11.74
C PRO A 568 9.45 9.27 13.23
N VAL A 569 8.53 9.99 13.88
CA VAL A 569 8.59 10.35 15.30
C VAL A 569 7.31 9.86 15.96
N GLN A 570 7.46 9.02 16.97
CA GLN A 570 6.35 8.44 17.73
C GLN A 570 5.90 9.37 18.86
N ASN A 571 4.74 9.12 19.48
CA ASN A 571 4.14 9.98 20.52
C ASN A 571 5.05 10.31 21.72
N GLY A 572 6.02 9.44 22.01
CA GLY A 572 7.04 9.67 23.05
C GLY A 572 8.25 10.51 22.61
N GLY A 573 8.27 11.00 21.36
CA GLY A 573 9.42 11.65 20.74
C GLY A 573 10.54 10.70 20.30
N SER A 574 10.36 9.38 20.48
CA SER A 574 11.28 8.38 19.98
C SER A 574 11.17 8.25 18.46
N ARG A 575 12.28 7.85 17.83
CA ARG A 575 12.28 7.50 16.40
C ARG A 575 11.49 6.22 16.16
N GLU A 576 10.89 6.12 14.98
CA GLU A 576 10.33 4.88 14.44
C GLU A 576 11.42 3.78 14.39
N ARG A 577 11.06 2.58 14.81
CA ARG A 577 12.01 1.50 15.11
C ARG A 577 12.43 0.70 13.88
N ILE A 578 11.50 0.40 12.99
CA ILE A 578 11.74 -0.39 11.77
C ILE A 578 12.80 0.29 10.91
N ALA A 579 12.64 1.58 10.64
CA ALA A 579 13.56 2.36 9.85
C ALA A 579 14.98 2.37 10.45
N ALA A 580 15.08 2.51 11.78
CA ALA A 580 16.36 2.51 12.48
C ALA A 580 17.05 1.15 12.43
N ASP A 581 16.29 0.07 12.65
CA ASP A 581 16.78 -1.30 12.69
C ASP A 581 17.08 -1.84 11.28
N LEU A 582 16.29 -1.50 10.27
CA LEU A 582 16.58 -1.79 8.85
C LEU A 582 17.85 -1.07 8.36
N ALA A 583 18.01 0.21 8.71
CA ALA A 583 19.22 0.95 8.37
C ALA A 583 20.46 0.34 9.04
N GLU A 584 20.33 -0.20 10.26
CA GLU A 584 21.42 -0.92 10.92
C GLU A 584 21.68 -2.29 10.29
N PHE A 585 20.63 -3.04 9.93
CA PHE A 585 20.75 -4.32 9.24
C PHE A 585 21.41 -4.19 7.85
N ALA A 586 21.28 -3.03 7.22
CA ALA A 586 21.92 -2.73 5.95
C ALA A 586 23.44 -2.51 6.05
N ARG A 587 23.99 -2.30 7.24
CA ARG A 587 25.44 -2.11 7.43
C ARG A 587 26.20 -3.41 7.20
#